data_AF-A0A7V3IZI8-F1
#
_entry.id   AF-A0A7V3IZI8-F1
#
_cell.length_a   1.000
_cell.length_b   1.000
_cell.length_c   1.000
_cell.angle_alpha   90.00
_cell.angle_beta   90.00
_cell.angle_gamma   90.00
#
_symmetry.space_group_name_H-M   'P 1'
#
loop_
_entity.id
_entity.type
_entity.pdbx_description
1 polymer ?
#
loop_
_entity_poly.entity_id
_entity_poly.type
_entity_poly.pdbx_seq_one_letter_code
_entity_poly.pdbx_strand_id
1 'polypeptide(L)' 'MANKKAPKSGHWIQGAIKRPGALRKKLGAKPGQPIPAAKLEKAAHSTDKRLADEARLAIQLGKMSKKGTKKKAAKKK' A
#
# COMPACT_ATOMS: atom_id res chain seq x y z
N MET A 1 0.56 19.54 -22.37
CA MET A 1 1.26 18.43 -21.68
C MET A 1 1.39 18.79 -20.19
N ALA A 2 0.63 18.13 -19.32
CA ALA A 2 0.52 18.52 -17.91
C ALA A 2 1.79 18.17 -17.12
N ASN A 3 2.57 19.20 -16.79
CA ASN A 3 3.74 19.12 -15.91
C ASN A 3 3.29 18.77 -14.47
N LYS A 4 3.19 17.47 -14.15
CA LYS A 4 2.91 16.98 -12.78
C LYS A 4 4.15 17.16 -11.91
N LYS A 5 4.34 18.38 -11.41
CA LYS A 5 5.33 18.70 -10.39
C LYS A 5 5.13 17.77 -9.19
N ALA A 6 6.15 16.98 -8.85
CA ALA A 6 6.15 16.16 -7.63
C ALA A 6 5.90 17.08 -6.41
N PRO A 7 5.13 16.63 -5.39
CA PRO A 7 4.93 17.44 -4.20
C PRO A 7 6.29 17.78 -3.57
N LYS A 8 6.53 19.08 -3.35
CA LYS A 8 7.67 19.60 -2.57
C LYS A 8 7.74 18.83 -1.25
N SER A 9 8.95 18.47 -0.85
CA SER A 9 9.37 17.47 0.15
C SER A 9 8.75 17.53 1.56
N GLY A 10 7.82 18.44 1.85
CA GLY A 10 7.15 18.56 3.17
C GLY A 10 5.76 17.91 3.29
N HIS A 11 5.03 17.67 2.19
CA HIS A 11 3.59 17.34 2.26
C HIS A 11 3.18 16.01 1.58
N TRP A 12 4.09 15.04 1.51
CA TRP A 12 3.80 13.78 0.81
C TRP A 12 2.66 12.98 1.47
N ILE A 13 2.55 13.02 2.81
CA ILE A 13 1.49 12.34 3.58
C ILE A 13 0.13 13.01 3.32
N GLN A 14 0.06 14.34 3.35
CA GLN A 14 -1.17 15.09 3.12
C GLN A 14 -1.68 14.91 1.69
N GLY A 15 -0.77 14.81 0.71
CA GLY A 15 -1.09 14.43 -0.65
C GLY A 15 -1.57 12.98 -0.80
N ALA A 16 -1.02 12.06 0.01
CA ALA A 16 -1.40 10.64 0.00
C ALA A 16 -2.81 10.41 0.59
N ILE A 17 -3.18 11.13 1.65
CA ILE A 17 -4.51 11.05 2.27
C ILE A 17 -5.61 11.42 1.27
N LYS A 18 -5.37 12.43 0.41
CA LYS A 18 -6.32 12.85 -0.64
C LYS A 18 -6.48 11.81 -1.77
N ARG A 19 -5.59 10.82 -1.85
CA ARG A 19 -5.57 9.81 -2.93
C ARG A 19 -5.51 8.39 -2.34
N PRO A 20 -6.53 7.99 -1.55
CA PRO A 20 -6.55 6.65 -0.98
C PRO A 20 -6.60 5.60 -2.09
N GLY A 21 -5.89 4.49 -1.87
CA GLY A 21 -5.86 3.40 -2.85
C GLY A 21 -5.05 3.68 -4.12
N ALA A 22 -4.11 4.64 -4.10
CA ALA A 22 -3.19 4.87 -5.23
C ALA A 22 -2.49 3.58 -5.68
N LEU A 23 -2.01 2.76 -4.72
CA LEU A 23 -1.42 1.46 -5.01
C LEU A 23 -2.42 0.49 -5.66
N ARG A 24 -3.69 0.48 -5.23
CA ARG A 24 -4.75 -0.34 -5.85
C ARG A 24 -5.01 0.06 -7.31
N LYS A 25 -5.07 1.37 -7.56
CA LYS A 25 -5.27 1.93 -8.91
C LYS A 25 -4.10 1.59 -9.83
N LYS A 26 -2.87 1.69 -9.33
CA LYS A 26 -1.65 1.32 -10.07
C LYS A 26 -1.60 -0.18 -10.39
N LEU A 27 -2.07 -1.04 -9.49
CA LEU A 27 -2.04 -2.50 -9.67
C LEU A 27 -3.27 -3.08 -10.39
N GLY A 28 -4.24 -2.24 -10.77
CA GLY A 28 -5.50 -2.70 -11.38
C GLY A 28 -6.25 -3.72 -10.51
N ALA A 29 -6.13 -3.63 -9.18
CA ALA A 29 -6.78 -4.56 -8.27
C ALA A 29 -8.26 -4.21 -8.11
N LYS A 30 -9.13 -5.22 -8.06
CA LYS A 30 -10.58 -5.01 -7.90
C LYS A 30 -10.86 -4.22 -6.61
N PRO A 31 -11.67 -3.14 -6.67
CA PRO A 31 -12.07 -2.40 -5.48
C PRO A 31 -12.86 -3.31 -4.53
N GLY A 32 -12.67 -3.14 -3.22
CA GLY A 32 -13.35 -3.94 -2.20
C GLY A 32 -12.71 -5.31 -1.92
N GLN A 33 -11.85 -5.83 -2.80
CA GLN A 33 -11.14 -7.09 -2.56
C GLN A 33 -9.73 -6.87 -1.98
N PRO A 34 -9.20 -7.85 -1.22
CA PRO A 34 -7.80 -7.83 -0.82
C PRO A 34 -6.90 -7.78 -2.06
N ILE A 35 -5.83 -6.99 -1.98
CA ILE A 35 -4.85 -6.92 -3.07
C ILE A 35 -4.13 -8.28 -3.11
N PRO A 36 -4.09 -8.97 -4.26
CA PRO A 36 -3.41 -10.25 -4.35
C PRO A 36 -1.93 -10.15 -3.94
N ALA A 37 -1.46 -11.06 -3.10
CA ALA A 37 -0.08 -11.07 -2.59
C ALA A 37 0.95 -11.09 -3.74
N ALA A 38 0.69 -11.91 -4.77
CA ALA A 38 1.54 -11.98 -5.95
C ALA A 38 1.68 -10.65 -6.70
N LYS A 39 0.65 -9.79 -6.68
CA LYS A 39 0.73 -8.44 -7.29
C LYS A 39 1.49 -7.45 -6.40
N LEU A 40 1.37 -7.59 -5.07
CA LEU A 40 2.14 -6.77 -4.12
C LEU A 40 3.62 -7.12 -4.14
N GLU A 41 3.97 -8.39 -4.31
CA GLU A 41 5.38 -8.81 -4.40
C GLU A 41 6.02 -8.31 -5.70
N LYS A 42 5.36 -8.51 -6.85
CA LYS A 42 5.81 -7.93 -8.12
C LYS A 42 5.97 -6.40 -8.05
N ALA A 43 5.07 -5.74 -7.35
CA ALA A 43 5.14 -4.30 -7.08
C ALA A 43 6.33 -3.91 -6.18
N ALA A 44 6.65 -4.72 -5.18
CA ALA A 44 7.78 -4.50 -4.26
C ALA A 44 9.17 -4.67 -4.91
N HIS A 45 9.22 -5.40 -6.04
CA HIS A 45 10.41 -5.58 -6.88
C HIS A 45 10.42 -4.70 -8.13
N SER A 46 9.48 -3.75 -8.24
CA SER A 46 9.45 -2.82 -9.37
C SER A 46 10.64 -1.85 -9.34
N THR A 47 11.04 -1.38 -10.53
CA THR A 47 12.08 -0.36 -10.73
C THR A 47 11.65 1.03 -10.23
N ASP A 48 10.34 1.26 -10.14
CA ASP A 48 9.76 2.48 -9.58
C ASP A 48 9.89 2.51 -8.06
N LYS A 49 10.87 3.27 -7.54
CA LYS A 49 11.15 3.36 -6.10
C LYS A 49 9.91 3.66 -5.25
N ARG A 50 9.05 4.60 -5.68
CA ARG A 50 7.81 4.94 -4.95
C ARG A 50 6.79 3.80 -4.93
N LEU A 51 6.69 3.03 -6.02
CA LEU A 51 5.76 1.90 -6.11
C LEU A 51 6.25 0.74 -5.24
N ALA A 52 7.56 0.48 -5.28
CA ALA A 52 8.21 -0.52 -4.43
C ALA A 52 8.06 -0.20 -2.93
N ASP A 53 8.30 1.05 -2.54
CA ASP A 53 8.16 1.50 -1.15
C ASP A 53 6.69 1.39 -0.66
N GLU A 54 5.72 1.79 -1.49
CA GLU A 54 4.28 1.62 -1.20
C GLU A 54 3.89 0.14 -1.02
N ALA A 55 4.40 -0.74 -1.89
CA ALA A 55 4.10 -2.17 -1.86
C ALA A 55 4.72 -2.87 -0.63
N ARG A 56 5.97 -2.56 -0.29
CA ARG A 56 6.65 -3.09 0.91
C ARG A 56 5.94 -2.67 2.19
N LEU A 57 5.53 -1.40 2.28
CA LEU A 57 4.75 -0.90 3.40
C LEU A 57 3.42 -1.65 3.52
N ALA A 58 2.70 -1.85 2.40
CA ALA A 58 1.44 -2.59 2.40
C ALA A 58 1.61 -4.04 2.88
N ILE A 59 2.69 -4.72 2.45
CA ILE A 59 3.03 -6.07 2.91
C ILE A 59 3.28 -6.08 4.43
N GLN A 60 4.06 -5.12 4.94
CA GLN A 60 4.38 -5.02 6.36
C GLN A 60 3.13 -4.75 7.22
N LEU A 61 2.24 -3.85 6.78
CA LEU A 61 0.97 -3.58 7.44
C LEU A 61 0.04 -4.80 7.43
N GLY A 62 0.02 -5.57 6.34
CA GLY A 62 -0.71 -6.85 6.26
C GLY A 62 -0.19 -7.89 7.26
N LYS A 63 1.13 -7.98 7.46
CA LYS A 63 1.74 -8.86 8.47
C LYS A 63 1.38 -8.43 9.89
N MET A 64 1.43 -7.12 10.16
CA MET A 64 1.13 -6.57 11.49
C MET A 64 -0.35 -6.73 11.87
N SER A 65 -1.27 -6.49 10.93
CA SER A 65 -2.70 -6.68 11.16
C SER A 65 -3.05 -8.15 11.42
N LYS A 66 -2.41 -9.09 10.70
CA LYS A 66 -2.57 -10.53 10.94
C LYS A 66 -2.06 -10.98 12.32
N LYS A 67 -1.03 -10.31 12.86
CA LYS A 67 -0.53 -10.55 14.22
C LYS A 67 -1.51 -10.01 15.28
N GLY A 68 -2.09 -8.84 15.05
CA GLY A 68 -3.10 -8.24 15.92
C GLY A 68 -4.40 -9.04 15.98
N THR A 69 -4.87 -9.57 14.83
CA THR A 69 -6.06 -10.43 14.78
C THR A 69 -5.84 -11.79 15.43
N LYS A 70 -4.66 -12.42 15.27
CA LYS A 70 -4.30 -13.65 16.00
C LYS A 70 -4.25 -13.45 17.52
N LYS A 71 -3.72 -12.33 18.01
CA LYS A 71 -3.74 -12.01 19.46
C LYS A 71 -5.16 -11.84 20.00
N LYS A 72 -6.06 -11.19 19.25
CA LYS A 72 -7.47 -11.06 19.66
C LYS A 72 -8.21 -12.40 19.62
N ALA A 73 -7.95 -13.25 18.63
CA ALA A 73 -8.55 -14.58 18.53
C ALA A 73 -8.08 -15.52 19.66
N ALA A 74 -6.79 -15.45 20.04
CA ALA A 74 -6.25 -16.24 21.14
C ALA A 74 -6.69 -15.76 22.54
N LYS A 75 -7.04 -14.48 22.71
CA LYS A 75 -7.54 -13.91 23.98
C LYS A 75 -9.06 -14.13 24.18
N LYS A 76 -9.76 -14.64 23.16
CA LYS A 76 -11.21 -14.92 23.20
C LYS A 76 -11.53 -16.40 23.40
N LYS A 77 -10.52 -17.20 23.77
CA LYS A 77 -10.64 -18.62 24.08
C LYS A 77 -10.38 -18.83 25.57
#